data_AF-A0A3B9UZ54-F1
#
_entry.id   AF-A0A3B9UZ54-F1
#
_cell.length_a   1.000
_cell.length_b   1.000
_cell.length_c   1.000
_cell.angle_alpha   90.00
_cell.angle_beta   90.00
_cell.angle_gamma   90.00
#
_symmetry.space_group_name_H-M   'P 1'
#
loop_
_entity.id
_entity.type
_entity.pdbx_description
1 polymer ?
#
loop_
_entity_poly.entity_id
_entity_poly.type
_entity_poly.pdbx_seq_one_letter_code
_entity_poly.pdbx_strand_id
1 'polypeptide(L)'
;WHPINVAGEAALLDIYSDGRLEFGIGSGAYQREFDRMHPDLKQSEGYRYMQEMLPAVKALWAGDYAHDGEFWSFPTATSVPKPLQQPHPPVWVAARAPVTYDYAVKHGCNIMSWPLTRPMTEVETYLQRLETALEENPGKSRPIFSAMRHTCVYDSADQWTVPVEAAIRQLGQFENLF
;
A
#
# COMPACT_ATOMS: atom_id res chain seq x y z
N TRP A 1 -10.98 4.74 -6.62
CA TRP A 1 -11.32 5.71 -5.55
C TRP A 1 -10.93 7.11 -5.96
N HIS A 2 -11.64 8.15 -5.50
CA HIS A 2 -11.32 9.56 -5.78
C HIS A 2 -10.43 10.17 -4.68
N PRO A 3 -9.40 11.00 -4.98
CA PRO A 3 -8.48 11.56 -3.97
C PRO A 3 -9.15 12.32 -2.82
N ILE A 4 -10.19 13.11 -3.11
CA ILE A 4 -10.93 13.88 -2.09
C ILE A 4 -11.59 12.95 -1.06
N ASN A 5 -12.23 11.88 -1.53
CA ASN A 5 -12.96 10.97 -0.65
C ASN A 5 -11.99 10.22 0.27
N VAL A 6 -10.93 9.63 -0.30
CA VAL A 6 -9.95 8.87 0.49
C VAL A 6 -9.21 9.76 1.50
N ALA A 7 -8.94 11.03 1.16
CA ALA A 7 -8.35 11.98 2.10
C ALA A 7 -9.26 12.24 3.30
N GLY A 8 -10.56 12.48 3.06
CA GLY A 8 -11.55 12.70 4.13
C GLY A 8 -11.80 11.46 4.97
N GLU A 9 -11.96 10.29 4.35
CA GLU A 9 -12.18 9.01 5.05
C GLU A 9 -11.00 8.63 5.94
N ALA A 10 -9.77 8.78 5.43
CA ALA A 10 -8.57 8.54 6.22
C ALA A 10 -8.42 9.54 7.37
N ALA A 11 -8.67 10.83 7.13
CA ALA A 11 -8.62 11.84 8.18
C ALA A 11 -9.67 11.60 9.28
N LEU A 12 -10.88 11.18 8.90
CA LEU A 12 -11.94 10.82 9.84
C LEU A 12 -11.53 9.63 10.71
N LEU A 13 -10.99 8.58 10.10
CA LEU A 13 -10.48 7.42 10.83
C LEU A 13 -9.31 7.79 11.76
N ASP A 14 -8.42 8.67 11.31
CA ASP A 14 -7.31 9.15 12.12
C ASP A 14 -7.82 9.84 13.40
N ILE A 15 -8.82 10.71 13.29
CA ILE A 15 -9.46 11.35 14.45
C ILE A 15 -10.15 10.32 15.34
N TYR A 16 -10.97 9.42 14.78
CA TYR A 16 -11.69 8.42 15.57
C TYR A 16 -10.77 7.44 16.28
N SER A 17 -9.60 7.19 15.70
CA SER A 17 -8.59 6.33 16.29
C SER A 17 -7.69 7.03 17.30
N ASP A 18 -7.86 8.34 17.53
CA ASP A 18 -6.96 9.18 18.33
C ASP A 18 -5.52 9.17 17.79
N GLY A 19 -5.38 9.36 16.48
CA GLY A 19 -4.08 9.50 15.83
C GLY A 19 -3.34 8.18 15.64
N ARG A 20 -4.05 7.05 15.54
CA ARG A 20 -3.45 5.71 15.41
C ARG A 20 -3.54 5.14 13.98
N LEU A 21 -3.99 5.94 13.01
CA LEU A 21 -4.05 5.47 11.63
C LEU A 21 -2.65 5.28 11.06
N GLU A 22 -2.41 4.13 10.44
CA GLU A 22 -1.35 3.95 9.45
C GLU A 22 -2.02 3.76 8.07
N PHE A 23 -1.75 4.69 7.14
CA PHE A 23 -2.44 4.75 5.86
C PHE A 23 -1.73 3.88 4.82
N GLY A 24 -2.30 2.70 4.53
CA GLY A 24 -1.83 1.80 3.48
C GLY A 24 -2.46 2.10 2.12
N ILE A 25 -1.66 2.13 1.06
CA ILE A 25 -2.12 2.29 -0.32
C ILE A 25 -1.42 1.31 -1.27
N GLY A 26 -2.17 0.78 -2.23
CA GLY A 26 -1.67 -0.14 -3.25
C GLY A 26 -2.32 0.09 -4.61
N SER A 27 -1.67 -0.42 -5.65
CA SER A 27 -2.06 -0.21 -7.06
C SER A 27 -3.18 -1.13 -7.56
N GLY A 28 -3.69 -2.05 -6.73
CA GLY A 28 -4.58 -3.15 -7.16
C GLY A 28 -3.83 -4.36 -7.72
N ALA A 29 -4.44 -5.56 -7.61
CA ALA A 29 -3.75 -6.83 -7.83
C ALA A 29 -4.33 -7.70 -8.95
N TYR A 30 -5.66 -7.75 -9.11
CA TYR A 30 -6.29 -8.72 -10.03
C TYR A 30 -7.06 -8.02 -11.15
N GLN A 31 -6.75 -8.35 -12.41
CA GLN A 31 -7.45 -7.78 -13.59
C GLN A 31 -8.98 -7.90 -13.47
N ARG A 32 -9.48 -9.01 -12.94
CA ARG A 32 -10.91 -9.26 -12.74
C ARG A 32 -11.61 -8.22 -11.82
N GLU A 33 -10.88 -7.57 -10.92
CA GLU A 33 -11.40 -6.47 -10.10
C GLU A 33 -11.48 -5.18 -10.92
N PHE A 34 -10.45 -4.91 -11.71
CA PHE A 34 -10.43 -3.79 -12.65
C PHE A 34 -11.55 -3.91 -13.67
N ASP A 35 -11.78 -5.09 -14.24
CA ASP A 35 -12.85 -5.34 -15.21
C ASP A 35 -14.25 -4.96 -14.68
N ARG A 36 -14.44 -4.96 -13.35
CA ARG A 36 -15.72 -4.62 -12.71
C ARG A 36 -15.79 -3.18 -12.20
N MET A 37 -14.70 -2.65 -11.70
CA MET A 37 -14.66 -1.31 -11.10
C MET A 37 -14.26 -0.21 -12.09
N HIS A 38 -13.46 -0.57 -13.10
CA HIS A 38 -12.93 0.31 -14.12
C HIS A 38 -12.58 -0.51 -15.40
N PRO A 39 -13.58 -0.97 -16.17
CA PRO A 39 -13.44 -2.02 -17.19
C PRO A 39 -12.36 -1.79 -18.25
N ASP A 40 -12.04 -0.53 -18.56
CA ASP A 40 -11.05 -0.17 -19.57
C ASP A 40 -9.60 -0.06 -19.04
N LEU A 41 -9.40 -0.28 -17.74
CA LEU A 41 -8.09 -0.15 -17.11
C LEU A 41 -7.41 -1.52 -16.99
N LYS A 42 -6.23 -1.65 -17.61
CA LYS A 42 -5.35 -2.79 -17.36
C LYS A 42 -4.75 -2.68 -15.96
N GLN A 43 -4.73 -3.79 -15.23
CA GLN A 43 -4.12 -3.88 -13.90
C GLN A 43 -2.66 -3.41 -13.91
N SER A 44 -1.92 -3.67 -15.00
CA SER A 44 -0.54 -3.22 -15.19
C SER A 44 -0.37 -1.69 -15.17
N GLU A 45 -1.45 -0.93 -15.43
CA GLU A 45 -1.45 0.53 -15.41
C GLU A 45 -1.95 1.11 -14.08
N GLY A 46 -2.52 0.29 -13.19
CA GLY A 46 -3.13 0.75 -11.93
C GLY A 46 -2.17 1.49 -11.00
N TYR A 47 -0.86 1.23 -11.10
CA TYR A 47 0.14 1.94 -10.30
C TYR A 47 0.20 3.43 -10.63
N ARG A 48 -0.07 3.84 -11.88
CA ARG A 48 -0.01 5.25 -12.31
C ARG A 48 -1.07 6.09 -11.59
N TYR A 49 -2.28 5.55 -11.46
CA TYR A 49 -3.36 6.16 -10.68
C TYR A 49 -2.98 6.34 -9.21
N MET A 50 -2.36 5.32 -8.61
CA MET A 50 -1.89 5.38 -7.22
C MET A 50 -0.79 6.45 -7.06
N GLN A 51 0.15 6.51 -8.00
CA GLN A 51 1.28 7.44 -7.95
C GLN A 51 0.87 8.90 -8.10
N GLU A 52 -0.19 9.19 -8.87
CA GLU A 52 -0.82 10.52 -8.95
C GLU A 52 -1.69 10.83 -7.72
N MET A 53 -2.42 9.82 -7.20
CA MET A 53 -3.34 10.00 -6.07
C MET A 53 -2.64 10.35 -4.77
N LEU A 54 -1.56 9.66 -4.40
CA LEU A 54 -0.96 9.84 -3.08
C LEU A 54 -0.43 11.28 -2.83
N PRO A 55 0.25 11.96 -3.77
CA PRO A 55 0.63 13.36 -3.62
C PRO A 55 -0.59 14.27 -3.47
N ALA A 56 -1.66 14.02 -4.24
CA ALA A 56 -2.90 14.79 -4.14
C ALA A 56 -3.56 14.63 -2.75
N VAL A 57 -3.58 13.40 -2.21
CA VAL A 57 -4.09 13.12 -0.85
C VAL A 57 -3.25 13.84 0.21
N LYS A 58 -1.92 13.77 0.13
CA LYS A 58 -1.03 14.49 1.06
C LYS A 58 -1.25 16.01 0.98
N ALA A 59 -1.45 16.56 -0.21
CA ALA A 59 -1.74 17.98 -0.39
C ALA A 59 -3.10 18.38 0.21
N LEU A 60 -4.13 17.56 0.01
CA LEU A 60 -5.46 17.75 0.61
C LEU A 60 -5.44 17.67 2.15
N TRP A 61 -4.53 16.91 2.74
CA TRP A 61 -4.30 16.92 4.20
C TRP A 61 -3.55 18.15 4.68
N ALA A 62 -2.60 18.66 3.88
CA ALA A 62 -1.83 19.86 4.22
C ALA A 62 -2.66 21.15 4.14
N GLY A 63 -3.66 21.22 3.27
CA GLY A 63 -4.46 22.43 3.10
C GLY A 63 -5.41 22.37 1.90
N ASP A 64 -5.70 23.55 1.36
CA ASP A 64 -6.49 23.71 0.14
C ASP A 64 -5.64 23.39 -1.08
N TYR A 65 -6.19 22.57 -1.97
CA TYR A 65 -5.48 21.99 -3.10
C TYR A 65 -6.39 21.87 -4.31
N ALA A 66 -5.93 22.36 -5.45
CA ALA A 66 -6.51 22.07 -6.75
C ALA A 66 -5.59 21.06 -7.47
N HIS A 67 -6.17 20.21 -8.30
CA HIS A 67 -5.41 19.22 -9.05
C HIS A 67 -5.84 19.22 -10.51
N ASP A 68 -4.86 19.16 -11.41
CA ASP A 68 -5.06 19.01 -12.84
C ASP A 68 -4.05 17.98 -13.35
N GLY A 69 -4.41 16.71 -13.19
CA GLY A 69 -3.57 15.55 -13.48
C GLY A 69 -4.11 14.72 -14.65
N GLU A 70 -3.43 13.60 -14.94
CA GLU A 70 -3.84 12.70 -16.02
C GLU A 70 -5.09 11.91 -15.63
N PHE A 71 -5.21 11.50 -14.36
CA PHE A 71 -6.26 10.63 -13.87
C PHE A 71 -7.29 11.35 -13.02
N TRP A 72 -6.89 12.42 -12.35
CA TRP A 72 -7.77 13.21 -11.48
C TRP A 72 -7.72 14.69 -11.88
N SER A 73 -8.86 15.37 -11.83
CA SER A 73 -8.93 16.82 -12.00
C SER A 73 -10.07 17.36 -11.15
N PHE A 74 -9.79 18.37 -10.34
CA PHE A 74 -10.77 19.01 -9.47
C PHE A 74 -10.35 20.46 -9.12
N PRO A 75 -11.32 21.38 -8.98
CA PRO A 75 -11.04 22.74 -8.52
C PRO A 75 -10.55 22.72 -7.08
N THR A 76 -10.09 23.86 -6.56
CA THR A 76 -9.62 23.98 -5.17
C THR A 76 -10.59 23.31 -4.19
N ALA A 77 -10.09 22.27 -3.55
CA ALA A 77 -10.79 21.43 -2.59
C ALA A 77 -9.89 21.20 -1.37
N THR A 78 -10.48 20.68 -0.30
CA THR A 78 -9.78 20.46 0.96
C THR A 78 -10.34 19.21 1.63
N SER A 79 -9.50 18.43 2.32
CA SER A 79 -10.02 17.36 3.19
C SER A 79 -10.74 17.99 4.38
N VAL A 80 -11.99 17.58 4.64
CA VAL A 80 -12.70 17.85 5.90
C VAL A 80 -13.26 16.52 6.42
N PRO A 81 -12.80 16.04 7.58
CA PRO A 81 -11.83 16.66 8.48
C PRO A 81 -10.38 16.62 7.97
N LYS A 82 -9.46 17.27 8.71
CA LYS A 82 -7.99 17.09 8.58
C LYS A 82 -7.53 15.96 9.52
N PRO A 83 -6.46 15.22 9.18
CA PRO A 83 -5.91 14.23 10.11
C PRO A 83 -5.41 14.90 11.40
N LEU A 84 -5.44 14.14 12.50
CA LEU A 84 -4.90 14.54 13.79
C LEU A 84 -3.36 14.50 13.76
N GLN A 85 -2.79 13.45 13.16
CA GLN A 85 -1.34 13.26 13.04
C GLN A 85 -0.71 14.30 12.10
N GLN A 86 0.48 14.79 12.47
CA GLN A 86 1.26 15.77 11.71
C GLN A 86 2.58 15.17 11.20
N PRO A 87 3.01 15.48 9.97
CA PRO A 87 2.32 16.29 8.95
C PRO A 87 1.12 15.57 8.30
N HIS A 88 1.04 14.25 8.46
CA HIS A 88 -0.04 13.38 8.05
C HIS A 88 0.16 12.00 8.72
N PRO A 89 -0.81 11.07 8.67
CA PRO A 89 -0.61 9.69 9.13
C PRO A 89 0.58 9.01 8.42
N PRO A 90 1.32 8.09 9.07
CA PRO A 90 2.34 7.29 8.42
C PRO A 90 1.79 6.57 7.19
N VAL A 91 2.48 6.71 6.05
CA VAL A 91 2.03 6.14 4.77
C VAL A 91 2.81 4.87 4.46
N TRP A 92 2.09 3.83 4.07
CA TRP A 92 2.65 2.57 3.61
C TRP A 92 2.27 2.30 2.16
N VAL A 93 3.25 2.01 1.32
CA VAL A 93 3.04 1.63 -0.08
C VAL A 93 3.21 0.12 -0.22
N ALA A 94 2.22 -0.52 -0.83
CA ALA A 94 2.33 -1.91 -1.25
C ALA A 94 3.33 -2.03 -2.42
N ALA A 95 4.47 -2.70 -2.19
CA ALA A 95 5.55 -2.78 -3.18
C ALA A 95 5.93 -4.22 -3.50
N ARG A 96 6.03 -4.51 -4.80
CA ARG A 96 6.59 -5.78 -5.33
C ARG A 96 7.50 -5.58 -6.53
N ALA A 97 7.35 -4.51 -7.30
CA ALA A 97 8.18 -4.24 -8.48
C ALA A 97 9.17 -3.10 -8.21
N PRO A 98 10.35 -3.04 -8.87
CA PRO A 98 11.34 -1.98 -8.63
C PRO A 98 10.76 -0.56 -8.61
N VAL A 99 9.87 -0.23 -9.56
CA VAL A 99 9.19 1.09 -9.65
C VAL A 99 8.38 1.45 -8.39
N THR A 100 7.83 0.46 -7.69
CA THR A 100 7.08 0.69 -6.45
C THR A 100 7.98 0.96 -5.24
N TYR A 101 9.20 0.42 -5.23
CA TYR A 101 10.22 0.70 -4.21
C TYR A 101 10.80 2.10 -4.40
N ASP A 102 11.22 2.44 -5.63
CA ASP A 102 11.68 3.79 -5.98
C ASP A 102 10.66 4.84 -5.57
N TYR A 103 9.39 4.64 -5.95
CA TYR A 103 8.30 5.55 -5.58
C TYR A 103 8.16 5.71 -4.06
N ALA A 104 8.14 4.60 -3.31
CA ALA A 104 8.01 4.66 -1.85
C ALA A 104 9.15 5.44 -1.20
N VAL A 105 10.40 5.16 -1.59
CA VAL A 105 11.60 5.85 -1.09
C VAL A 105 11.57 7.33 -1.44
N LYS A 106 11.31 7.67 -2.71
CA LYS A 106 11.24 9.06 -3.20
C LYS A 106 10.22 9.89 -2.43
N HIS A 107 9.08 9.29 -2.09
CA HIS A 107 7.98 9.96 -1.39
C HIS A 107 7.98 9.80 0.14
N GLY A 108 9.03 9.20 0.71
CA GLY A 108 9.20 9.03 2.16
C GLY A 108 8.13 8.14 2.79
N CYS A 109 7.71 7.09 2.09
CA CYS A 109 6.70 6.14 2.55
C CYS A 109 7.35 4.87 3.08
N ASN A 110 6.73 4.26 4.10
CA ASN A 110 7.03 2.90 4.51
C ASN A 110 6.61 1.90 3.42
N ILE A 111 7.15 0.69 3.49
CA ILE A 111 6.93 -0.35 2.50
C ILE A 111 6.29 -1.56 3.16
N MET A 112 5.18 -2.02 2.58
CA MET A 112 4.61 -3.32 2.89
C MET A 112 4.70 -4.22 1.66
N SER A 113 5.16 -5.45 1.86
CA SER A 113 5.32 -6.43 0.79
C SER A 113 4.72 -7.77 1.20
N TRP A 114 4.27 -8.51 0.19
CA TRP A 114 3.70 -9.83 0.42
C TRP A 114 4.38 -10.83 -0.51
N PRO A 115 5.27 -11.70 0.02
CA PRO A 115 5.90 -12.76 -0.76
C PRO A 115 4.92 -13.90 -1.11
N LEU A 116 3.63 -13.80 -0.76
CA LEU A 116 2.60 -14.81 -1.01
C LEU A 116 3.04 -16.18 -0.49
N THR A 117 3.07 -17.18 -1.38
CA THR A 117 3.51 -18.56 -1.12
C THR A 117 4.98 -18.80 -1.54
N ARG A 118 5.73 -17.74 -1.87
CA ARG A 118 7.12 -17.86 -2.32
C ARG A 118 8.07 -18.16 -1.15
N PRO A 119 9.23 -18.80 -1.42
CA PRO A 119 10.27 -19.00 -0.41
C PRO A 119 10.84 -17.67 0.12
N MET A 120 11.59 -17.75 1.23
CA MET A 120 12.24 -16.58 1.84
C MET A 120 13.20 -15.82 0.90
N THR A 121 13.72 -16.47 -0.15
CA THR A 121 14.52 -15.82 -1.19
C THR A 121 13.77 -14.70 -1.93
N GLU A 122 12.43 -14.75 -1.95
CA GLU A 122 11.60 -13.66 -2.49
C GLU A 122 11.68 -12.40 -1.60
N VAL A 123 11.73 -12.58 -0.27
CA VAL A 123 11.92 -11.48 0.68
C VAL A 123 13.32 -10.88 0.53
N GLU A 124 14.35 -11.70 0.31
CA GLU A 124 15.70 -11.23 0.00
C GLU A 124 15.72 -10.40 -1.28
N THR A 125 15.00 -10.86 -2.32
CA THR A 125 14.83 -10.10 -3.57
C THR A 125 14.15 -8.75 -3.33
N TYR A 126 13.19 -8.67 -2.42
CA TYR A 126 12.51 -7.43 -2.04
C TYR A 126 13.44 -6.47 -1.30
N LEU A 127 14.27 -7.00 -0.40
CA LEU A 127 15.31 -6.21 0.28
C LEU A 127 16.33 -5.66 -0.72
N GLN A 128 16.77 -6.46 -1.70
CA GLN A 128 17.65 -5.99 -2.77
C GLN A 128 17.03 -4.83 -3.57
N ARG A 129 15.73 -4.93 -3.91
CA ARG A 129 15.00 -3.83 -4.58
C ARG A 129 14.93 -2.56 -3.73
N LEU A 130 14.79 -2.70 -2.41
CA LEU A 130 14.86 -1.56 -1.49
C LEU A 130 16.25 -0.93 -1.48
N GLU A 131 17.33 -1.71 -1.43
CA GLU A 131 18.69 -1.16 -1.47
C GLU A 131 18.93 -0.38 -2.78
N THR A 132 18.57 -0.96 -3.93
CA THR A 132 18.69 -0.27 -5.21
C THR A 132 17.91 1.05 -5.23
N ALA A 133 16.68 1.07 -4.72
CA ALA A 133 15.88 2.29 -4.64
C ALA A 133 16.50 3.37 -3.72
N LEU A 134 17.18 2.96 -2.64
CA LEU A 134 17.90 3.89 -1.76
C LEU A 134 19.17 4.45 -2.42
N GLU A 135 19.90 3.63 -3.17
CA GLU A 135 21.06 4.06 -3.96
C GLU A 135 20.69 5.08 -5.04
N GLU A 136 19.55 4.86 -5.71
CA GLU A 136 19.02 5.76 -6.75
C GLU A 136 18.45 7.07 -6.19
N ASN A 137 18.15 7.13 -4.89
CA ASN A 137 17.56 8.30 -4.21
C ASN A 137 18.43 8.81 -3.04
N PRO A 138 19.64 9.35 -3.32
CA PRO A 138 20.56 9.79 -2.28
C PRO A 138 19.93 10.88 -1.39
N GLY A 139 20.11 10.74 -0.08
CA GLY A 139 19.59 11.67 0.93
C GLY A 139 18.17 11.36 1.42
N LYS A 140 17.50 10.34 0.89
CA LYS A 140 16.23 9.85 1.45
C LYS A 140 16.48 8.96 2.67
N SER A 141 15.58 9.05 3.66
CA SER A 141 15.59 8.20 4.83
C SER A 141 15.19 6.77 4.48
N ARG A 142 15.82 5.79 5.12
CA ARG A 142 15.43 4.38 4.98
C ARG A 142 14.00 4.17 5.51
N PRO A 143 13.07 3.64 4.68
CA PRO A 143 11.71 3.37 5.13
C PRO A 143 11.65 2.17 6.08
N ILE A 144 10.59 2.08 6.87
CA ILE A 144 10.25 0.82 7.55
C ILE A 144 9.80 -0.16 6.47
N PHE A 145 10.39 -1.35 6.47
CA PHE A 145 10.02 -2.44 5.58
C PHE A 145 9.29 -3.53 6.37
N SER A 146 8.09 -3.89 5.91
CA SER A 146 7.28 -4.97 6.46
C SER A 146 6.98 -6.02 5.40
N ALA A 147 7.01 -7.29 5.82
CA ALA A 147 6.64 -8.41 4.98
C ALA A 147 5.54 -9.24 5.68
N MET A 148 4.45 -9.52 4.96
CA MET A 148 3.39 -10.40 5.47
C MET A 148 3.88 -11.84 5.50
N ARG A 149 3.69 -12.52 6.65
CA ARG A 149 4.01 -13.94 6.83
C ARG A 149 2.93 -14.65 7.62
N HIS A 150 2.38 -15.71 7.05
CA HIS A 150 1.54 -16.64 7.78
C HIS A 150 2.36 -17.33 8.87
N THR A 151 1.92 -17.19 10.11
CA THR A 151 2.62 -17.70 11.29
C THR A 151 1.61 -18.44 12.16
N CYS A 152 2.02 -19.58 12.71
CA CYS A 152 1.25 -20.36 13.68
C CYS A 152 2.15 -20.78 14.83
N VAL A 153 1.55 -20.94 16.01
CA VAL A 153 2.20 -21.50 17.20
C VAL A 153 1.46 -22.78 17.54
N TYR A 154 2.21 -23.84 17.81
CA TYR A 154 1.70 -25.17 18.14
C TYR A 154 2.57 -25.77 19.25
N ASP A 155 2.02 -26.73 19.99
CA ASP A 155 2.63 -27.22 21.23
C ASP A 155 3.88 -28.07 20.98
N SER A 156 3.95 -28.75 19.82
CA SER A 156 5.07 -29.63 19.47
C SER A 156 5.37 -29.64 17.97
N ALA A 157 6.63 -29.89 17.60
CA ALA A 157 7.14 -29.78 16.23
C ALA A 157 6.41 -30.65 15.19
N ASP A 158 5.75 -31.72 15.62
CA ASP A 158 4.98 -32.65 14.80
C ASP A 158 3.56 -32.13 14.45
N GLN A 159 3.10 -31.06 15.09
CA GLN A 159 1.75 -30.51 14.89
C GLN A 159 1.65 -29.44 13.78
N TRP A 160 2.74 -29.19 13.04
CA TRP A 160 2.80 -28.13 12.03
C TRP A 160 1.83 -28.32 10.85
N THR A 161 1.42 -29.56 10.56
CA THR A 161 0.57 -29.88 9.40
C THR A 161 -0.83 -29.29 9.52
N VAL A 162 -1.43 -29.34 10.71
CA VAL A 162 -2.79 -28.84 10.97
C VAL A 162 -2.95 -27.36 10.56
N PRO A 163 -2.15 -26.40 11.08
CA PRO A 163 -2.28 -25.00 10.70
C PRO A 163 -1.90 -24.73 9.23
N VAL A 164 -0.96 -25.50 8.66
CA VAL A 164 -0.60 -25.34 7.24
C VAL A 164 -1.74 -25.80 6.33
N GLU A 165 -2.35 -26.95 6.58
CA GLU A 165 -3.51 -27.42 5.82
C GLU A 165 -4.71 -26.47 5.95
N ALA A 166 -4.93 -25.93 7.15
CA ALA A 166 -5.96 -24.92 7.38
C ALA A 166 -5.69 -23.64 6.57
N ALA A 167 -4.44 -23.14 6.58
CA ALA A 167 -4.05 -21.98 5.78
C ALA A 167 -4.20 -22.25 4.27
N ILE A 168 -3.75 -23.40 3.76
CA ILE A 168 -3.94 -23.77 2.35
C ILE A 168 -5.42 -23.77 1.97
N ARG A 169 -6.28 -24.34 2.82
CA ARG A 169 -7.73 -24.38 2.57
C ARG A 169 -8.34 -22.97 2.58
N GLN A 170 -8.01 -22.15 3.57
CA GLN A 170 -8.55 -20.79 3.68
C GLN A 170 -8.08 -19.91 2.52
N LEU A 171 -6.79 -19.92 2.20
CA LEU A 171 -6.23 -19.15 1.08
C LEU A 171 -6.80 -19.60 -0.27
N GLY A 172 -6.99 -20.91 -0.47
CA GLY A 172 -7.60 -21.45 -1.69
C GLY A 172 -9.08 -21.07 -1.84
N GLN A 173 -9.85 -21.08 -0.76
CA GLN A 173 -11.30 -20.83 -0.82
C GLN A 173 -11.67 -19.35 -0.79
N PHE A 174 -10.96 -18.53 -0.01
CA PHE A 174 -11.35 -17.14 0.24
C PHE A 174 -10.48 -16.13 -0.47
N GLU A 175 -9.21 -16.46 -0.77
CA GLU A 175 -8.30 -15.55 -1.45
C GLU A 175 -8.10 -15.89 -2.93
N ASN A 176 -8.74 -16.95 -3.43
CA ASN A 176 -8.64 -17.45 -4.81
C ASN A 176 -7.17 -17.56 -5.28
N LEU A 177 -6.26 -17.95 -4.39
CA LEU A 177 -4.83 -18.09 -4.73
C LEU A 177 -4.51 -19.37 -5.52
N PHE A 178 -5.53 -20.17 -5.88
CA PHE A 178 -5.43 -21.40 -6.67
C PHE A 178 -6.68 -21.62 -7.51
#